data_AF-A0A1J5BP93-F1
#
_entry.id   AF-A0A1J5BP93-F1
#
_cell.length_a   1.000
_cell.length_b   1.000
_cell.length_c   1.000
_cell.angle_alpha   90.00
_cell.angle_beta   90.00
_cell.angle_gamma   90.00
#
_symmetry.space_group_name_H-M   'P 1'
#
loop_
_entity.id
_entity.type
_entity.pdbx_description
1 polymer ?
#
loop_
_entity_poly.entity_id
_entity_poly.type
_entity_poly.pdbx_seq_one_letter_code
_entity_poly.pdbx_strand_id
1 'polypeptide(L)'
;MDKILTKIKDMPGVLGVYLTTEDGKLLFSSSSIDNSPLVLAGLTASLKGYISDLLESTKMGKFTDSIINGNIGKVIISTLKNNDILLVFMTGSSNLGVIKYEISNIIESLNQTL
;
A
#
# COMPACT_ATOMS: atom_id res chain seq x y z
N MET A 1 10.54 9.56 6.75
CA MET A 1 9.29 8.93 6.27
C MET A 1 8.71 9.68 5.08
N ASP A 2 8.26 10.92 5.24
CA ASP A 2 7.51 11.67 4.21
C ASP A 2 8.27 11.87 2.89
N LYS A 3 9.56 12.22 2.94
CA LYS A 3 10.40 12.36 1.73
C LYS A 3 10.50 11.07 0.92
N ILE A 4 10.52 9.92 1.62
CA ILE A 4 10.63 8.60 1.01
C ILE A 4 9.31 8.26 0.29
N LEU A 5 8.17 8.47 0.98
CA LEU A 5 6.84 8.18 0.42
C LEU A 5 6.44 9.14 -0.71
N THR A 6 6.88 10.41 -0.64
CA THR A 6 6.65 11.40 -1.70
C THR A 6 7.33 10.97 -3.01
N LYS A 7 8.50 10.32 -2.93
CA LYS A 7 9.21 9.82 -4.12
C LYS A 7 8.38 8.86 -4.97
N ILE A 8 7.58 7.97 -4.35
CA ILE A 8 6.65 7.08 -5.10
C ILE A 8 5.53 7.90 -5.72
N LYS A 9 4.98 8.86 -4.98
CA LYS A 9 3.85 9.67 -5.46
C LYS A 9 4.20 10.45 -6.74
N ASP A 10 5.46 10.84 -6.88
CA ASP A 10 5.96 11.60 -8.04
C ASP A 10 6.30 10.69 -9.24
N MET A 11 6.22 9.37 -9.09
CA MET A 11 6.44 8.45 -10.20
C MET A 11 5.32 8.57 -11.25
N PRO A 12 5.65 8.49 -12.56
CA PRO A 12 4.66 8.51 -13.62
C PRO A 12 3.57 7.45 -13.43
N GLY A 13 2.33 7.91 -13.40
CA GLY A 13 1.14 7.06 -13.30
C GLY A 13 0.73 6.68 -11.87
N VAL A 14 1.46 7.10 -10.83
CA VAL A 14 1.02 6.96 -9.44
C VAL A 14 0.02 8.06 -9.07
N LEU A 15 -1.18 7.63 -8.68
CA LEU A 15 -2.30 8.47 -8.34
C LEU A 15 -2.36 8.79 -6.85
N GLY A 16 -1.96 7.86 -5.99
CA GLY A 16 -1.98 8.06 -4.55
C GLY A 16 -1.12 7.06 -3.80
N VAL A 17 -0.56 7.52 -2.69
CA VAL A 17 0.24 6.76 -1.74
C VAL A 17 -0.30 7.01 -0.34
N TYR A 18 -0.59 5.94 0.37
CA TYR A 18 -1.12 6.00 1.73
C TYR A 18 -0.34 5.03 2.61
N LEU A 19 -0.05 5.44 3.84
CA LEU A 19 0.47 4.56 4.87
C LEU A 19 -0.53 4.55 6.03
N THR A 20 -0.93 3.36 6.45
CA THR A 20 -1.81 3.17 7.61
C THR A 20 -1.20 2.12 8.52
N THR A 21 -1.50 2.21 9.81
CA THR A 21 -1.24 1.12 10.75
C THR A 21 -2.15 -0.07 10.49
N GLU A 22 -1.81 -1.21 11.09
CA GLU A 22 -2.63 -2.43 11.08
C GLU A 22 -4.04 -2.22 11.66
N ASP A 23 -4.22 -1.29 12.62
CA ASP A 23 -5.51 -0.94 13.23
C ASP A 23 -6.28 0.15 12.46
N GLY A 24 -5.78 0.60 11.31
CA GLY A 24 -6.49 1.54 10.43
C GLY A 24 -6.28 3.02 10.75
N LYS A 25 -5.28 3.37 11.58
CA LYS A 25 -4.86 4.75 11.79
C LYS A 25 -3.99 5.21 10.61
N LEU A 26 -4.42 6.30 9.97
CA LEU A 26 -3.65 6.92 8.90
C LEU A 26 -2.35 7.54 9.43
N LEU A 27 -1.22 7.14 8.84
CA LEU A 27 0.12 7.68 9.13
C LEU A 27 0.59 8.67 8.06
N PHE A 28 0.24 8.42 6.80
CA PHE A 28 0.61 9.27 5.67
C PHE A 28 -0.43 9.19 4.57
N SER A 29 -0.64 10.31 3.86
CA SER A 29 -1.42 10.33 2.63
C SER A 29 -0.88 11.39 1.68
N SER A 30 -0.67 11.02 0.43
CA SER A 30 -0.46 11.95 -0.68
C SER A 30 -1.17 11.39 -1.90
N SER A 31 -2.13 12.12 -2.46
CA SER A 31 -3.01 11.59 -3.49
C SER A 31 -3.66 12.69 -4.33
N SER A 32 -3.90 12.38 -5.60
CA SER A 32 -4.75 13.17 -6.49
C SER A 32 -6.16 12.57 -6.64
N ILE A 33 -6.46 11.50 -5.91
CA ILE A 33 -7.77 10.83 -5.91
C ILE A 33 -8.68 11.55 -4.91
N ASP A 34 -9.91 11.86 -5.32
CA ASP A 34 -10.94 12.42 -4.45
C ASP A 34 -11.58 11.32 -3.60
N ASN A 35 -10.92 11.01 -2.47
CA ASN A 35 -11.43 10.08 -1.47
C ASN A 35 -11.02 10.54 -0.06
N SER A 36 -11.76 10.10 0.95
CA SER A 36 -11.34 10.28 2.35
C SER A 36 -10.18 9.33 2.67
N PRO A 37 -8.98 9.83 3.04
CA PRO A 37 -7.86 8.98 3.42
C PRO A 37 -8.12 8.16 4.68
N LEU A 38 -8.89 8.71 5.63
CA LEU A 38 -9.26 8.05 6.88
C LEU A 38 -10.19 6.86 6.66
N VAL A 39 -11.19 7.02 5.79
CA VAL A 39 -12.10 5.91 5.43
C VAL A 39 -11.32 4.81 4.73
N LEU A 40 -10.42 5.18 3.81
CA LEU A 40 -9.59 4.23 3.08
C LEU A 40 -8.66 3.44 4.02
N ALA A 41 -8.06 4.10 5.02
CA ALA A 41 -7.24 3.45 6.04
C ALA A 41 -8.02 2.35 6.79
N GLY A 42 -9.21 2.67 7.30
CA GLY A 42 -10.06 1.71 8.01
C GLY A 42 -10.51 0.53 7.14
N LEU A 43 -10.93 0.80 5.89
CA LEU A 43 -11.30 -0.25 4.93
C LEU A 43 -10.13 -1.17 4.61
N THR A 44 -8.93 -0.62 4.43
CA THR A 44 -7.76 -1.41 4.08
C THR A 44 -7.28 -2.26 5.25
N ALA A 45 -7.26 -1.71 6.47
CA ALA A 45 -6.96 -2.49 7.68
C ALA A 45 -7.91 -3.67 7.83
N SER A 46 -9.21 -3.44 7.63
CA SER A 46 -10.24 -4.50 7.65
C SER A 46 -9.99 -5.56 6.57
N LEU A 47 -9.70 -5.15 5.33
CA LEU A 47 -9.40 -6.05 4.22
C LEU A 47 -8.14 -6.89 4.47
N LYS A 48 -7.06 -6.26 4.96
CA LYS A 48 -5.82 -6.95 5.31
C LYS A 48 -6.05 -7.96 6.42
N GLY A 49 -6.83 -7.59 7.45
CA GLY A 49 -7.21 -8.50 8.55
C GLY A 49 -7.92 -9.74 8.01
N TYR A 50 -8.98 -9.54 7.23
CA TYR A 50 -9.70 -10.63 6.58
C TYR A 50 -8.80 -11.55 5.73
N ILE A 51 -7.92 -10.97 4.89
CA ILE A 51 -6.99 -11.76 4.07
C ILE A 51 -5.97 -12.49 4.95
N SER A 52 -5.51 -11.88 6.04
CA SER A 52 -4.56 -12.51 6.97
C SER A 52 -5.18 -13.74 7.63
N ASP A 53 -6.42 -13.64 8.12
CA ASP A 53 -7.16 -14.76 8.71
C ASP A 53 -7.39 -15.89 7.70
N LEU A 54 -7.70 -15.54 6.45
CA LEU A 54 -7.84 -16.49 5.36
C LEU A 54 -6.53 -17.24 5.08
N LEU A 55 -5.39 -16.53 5.01
CA LEU A 55 -4.09 -17.15 4.78
C LEU A 55 -3.66 -18.04 5.96
N GLU A 56 -3.94 -17.61 7.19
CA GLU A 56 -3.62 -18.40 8.39
C GLU A 56 -4.46 -19.67 8.46
N SER A 57 -5.79 -19.56 8.29
CA SER A 57 -6.70 -20.71 8.32
C SER A 57 -6.42 -21.74 7.22
N THR A 58 -5.86 -21.30 6.09
CA THR A 58 -5.46 -22.17 4.97
C THR A 58 -4.00 -22.62 5.02
N LYS A 59 -3.24 -22.23 6.06
CA LYS A 59 -1.80 -22.52 6.25
C LYS A 59 -0.92 -22.03 5.09
N MET A 60 -1.29 -20.91 4.48
CA MET A 60 -0.56 -20.28 3.37
C MET A 60 0.48 -19.24 3.84
N GLY A 61 0.67 -19.10 5.16
CA GLY A 61 1.62 -18.17 5.75
C GLY A 61 0.98 -16.81 6.06
N LYS A 62 1.77 -15.74 5.95
CA LYS A 62 1.36 -14.37 6.30
C LYS A 62 1.12 -13.54 5.04
N PHE A 63 0.23 -12.56 5.13
CA PHE A 63 0.05 -11.57 4.08
C PHE A 63 1.33 -10.74 3.88
N THR A 64 1.80 -10.64 2.63
CA THR A 64 2.98 -9.83 2.25
C THR A 64 2.57 -8.65 1.39
N ASP A 65 2.03 -8.93 0.21
CA ASP A 65 1.54 -7.96 -0.76
C ASP A 65 0.37 -8.51 -1.57
N SER A 66 -0.39 -7.61 -2.19
CA SER A 66 -1.45 -7.92 -3.15
C SER A 66 -1.59 -6.83 -4.19
N ILE A 67 -2.10 -7.22 -5.36
CA ILE A 67 -2.43 -6.32 -6.46
C ILE A 67 -3.90 -6.49 -6.80
N ILE A 68 -4.66 -5.42 -6.67
CA ILE A 68 -6.07 -5.35 -7.05
C ILE A 68 -6.15 -4.63 -8.39
N ASN A 69 -6.63 -5.34 -9.42
CA ASN A 69 -6.82 -4.79 -10.76
C ASN A 69 -8.25 -4.26 -10.89
N GLY A 70 -8.38 -2.96 -11.11
CA GLY A 70 -9.60 -2.34 -11.61
C GLY A 70 -9.58 -2.25 -13.14
N ASN A 71 -10.72 -1.87 -13.71
CA ASN A 71 -10.84 -1.60 -15.14
C ASN A 71 -10.05 -0.35 -15.59
N ILE A 72 -9.85 0.64 -14.70
CA ILE A 72 -9.19 1.92 -15.00
C ILE A 72 -7.79 2.02 -14.39
N GLY A 73 -7.52 1.29 -13.32
CA GLY A 73 -6.30 1.43 -12.52
C GLY A 73 -5.99 0.19 -11.70
N LYS A 74 -4.93 0.27 -10.91
CA LYS A 74 -4.49 -0.81 -10.03
C LYS A 74 -4.22 -0.26 -8.63
N VAL A 75 -4.39 -1.11 -7.63
CA VAL A 75 -3.98 -0.84 -6.25
C VAL A 75 -2.98 -1.89 -5.84
N ILE A 76 -1.84 -1.46 -5.32
CA ILE A 76 -0.90 -2.33 -4.63
C ILE A 76 -1.09 -2.11 -3.14
N ILE A 77 -1.22 -3.21 -2.40
CA ILE A 77 -1.25 -3.24 -0.95
C ILE A 77 0.00 -4.01 -0.52
N SER A 78 0.81 -3.44 0.35
CA SER A 78 2.05 -4.08 0.84
C SER A 78 2.20 -3.87 2.34
N THR A 79 2.81 -4.83 3.01
CA THR A 79 2.99 -4.82 4.47
C THR A 79 4.44 -4.52 4.84
N LEU A 80 4.64 -3.62 5.80
CA LEU A 80 5.94 -3.32 6.40
C LEU A 80 6.26 -4.32 7.52
N LYS A 81 7.49 -4.28 8.07
CA LYS A 81 7.91 -5.20 9.14
C LYS A 81 7.06 -5.09 10.42
N ASN A 82 6.56 -3.90 10.71
CA ASN A 82 5.73 -3.59 11.87
C ASN A 82 4.22 -3.79 11.60
N ASN A 83 3.86 -4.49 10.52
CA ASN A 83 2.49 -4.69 10.03
C ASN A 83 1.76 -3.44 9.51
N ASP A 84 2.42 -2.27 9.43
CA ASP A 84 1.84 -1.13 8.73
C ASP A 84 1.62 -1.46 7.26
N ILE A 85 0.59 -0.86 6.68
CA ILE A 85 0.08 -1.15 5.35
C ILE A 85 0.36 0.06 4.45
N LEU A 86 1.16 -0.16 3.42
CA LEU A 86 1.39 0.77 2.32
C LEU A 86 0.40 0.49 1.19
N LEU A 87 -0.37 1.50 0.79
CA LEU A 87 -1.19 1.47 -0.40
C LEU A 87 -0.61 2.37 -1.49
N VAL A 88 -0.60 1.86 -2.72
CA VAL A 88 -0.23 2.62 -3.91
C VAL A 88 -1.27 2.44 -5.00
N PHE A 89 -1.91 3.53 -5.39
CA PHE A 89 -2.87 3.60 -6.48
C PHE A 89 -2.17 4.06 -7.75
N MET A 90 -2.46 3.42 -8.88
CA MET A 90 -1.84 3.75 -10.16
C MET A 90 -2.81 3.62 -11.33
N THR A 91 -2.51 4.31 -12.43
CA THR A 91 -3.26 4.19 -13.69
C THR A 91 -3.09 2.81 -14.31
N GLY A 92 -4.02 2.41 -15.19
CA GLY A 92 -3.92 1.15 -15.92
C GLY A 92 -2.67 1.04 -16.81
N SER A 93 -2.18 2.18 -17.32
CA SER A 93 -1.00 2.30 -18.20
C SER A 93 0.35 2.37 -17.49
N SER A 94 0.36 2.40 -16.15
CA SER A 94 1.58 2.50 -15.36
C SER A 94 2.47 1.25 -15.50
N ASN A 95 3.80 1.44 -15.49
CA ASN A 95 4.74 0.33 -15.49
C ASN A 95 4.80 -0.33 -14.10
N LEU A 96 4.04 -1.42 -13.95
CA LEU A 96 3.91 -2.16 -12.70
C LEU A 96 5.27 -2.66 -12.17
N GLY A 97 6.16 -3.15 -13.04
CA GLY A 97 7.45 -3.68 -12.64
C GLY A 97 8.34 -2.61 -11.99
N VAL A 98 8.39 -1.43 -12.60
CA VAL A 98 9.16 -0.28 -12.08
C VAL A 98 8.57 0.21 -10.76
N ILE A 99 7.24 0.31 -10.65
CA ILE A 99 6.61 0.75 -9.39
C ILE A 99 6.78 -0.30 -8.28
N LYS A 100 6.64 -1.60 -8.57
CA LYS A 100 6.91 -2.66 -7.57
C LYS A 100 8.36 -2.61 -7.08
N TYR A 101 9.32 -2.41 -7.99
CA TYR A 101 10.73 -2.26 -7.62
C TYR A 101 10.95 -1.09 -6.67
N GLU A 102 10.37 0.08 -6.98
CA GLU A 102 10.52 1.26 -6.13
C GLU A 102 9.80 1.09 -4.77
N ILE A 103 8.62 0.45 -4.76
CA ILE A 103 7.92 0.09 -3.52
C ILE A 103 8.79 -0.80 -2.64
N SER A 104 9.43 -1.83 -3.20
CA SER A 104 10.33 -2.71 -2.43
C SER A 104 11.48 -1.94 -1.79
N ASN A 105 12.15 -1.05 -2.56
CA ASN A 105 13.24 -0.21 -2.03
C ASN A 105 12.77 0.70 -0.88
N ILE A 106 11.55 1.20 -0.99
CA ILE A 106 10.98 2.11 0.00
C ILE A 106 10.52 1.37 1.25
N ILE A 107 9.92 0.18 1.11
CA ILE A 107 9.64 -0.69 2.25
C ILE A 107 10.93 -1.02 3.00
N GLU A 108 12.01 -1.34 2.29
CA GLU A 108 13.31 -1.58 2.92
C GLU A 108 13.82 -0.34 3.67
N SER A 109 13.74 0.84 3.05
CA SER A 109 14.16 2.11 3.67
C SER A 109 13.30 2.48 4.89
N LEU A 110 11.98 2.26 4.83
CA LEU A 110 11.06 2.52 5.94
C LEU A 110 11.32 1.56 7.09
N ASN A 111 11.56 0.28 6.81
CA ASN A 111 11.88 -0.73 7.82
C ASN A 111 13.22 -0.48 8.55
N GLN A 112 14.10 0.39 8.03
CA GLN A 112 15.31 0.84 8.73
C GLN A 112 15.07 2.06 9.63
N THR A 113 13.94 2.74 9.45
CA THR A 113 13.58 3.97 10.18
C THR A 113 12.57 3.70 11.30
N LEU A 114 11.92 2.53 11.29
CA LEU A 114 10.94 2.05 12.26
C LEU A 114 11.58 1.11 13.26
#